data_AF-A0A9Q1CQI9-F1
#
_entry.id   AF-A0A9Q1CQI9-F1
#
_cell.length_a   1.000
_cell.length_b   1.000
_cell.length_c   1.000
_cell.angle_alpha   90.00
_cell.angle_beta   90.00
_cell.angle_gamma   90.00
#
_symmetry.space_group_name_H-M   'P 1'
#
loop_
_entity.id
_entity.type
_entity.pdbx_description
1 polymer ?
#
loop_
_entity_poly.entity_id
_entity_poly.type
_entity_poly.pdbx_seq_one_letter_code
_entity_poly.pdbx_strand_id
1 'polypeptide(L)'
;MIPCTLISTLFIIYWILTTRYKWKNRFINPSASIDSYKRKLKYNFCTSVIVILFVTYPSICNTVFQLHPATCETFCVDIENNHCKTLLRSDYDIDCKDLKIYHVFVYIAMVLYVVGFPLVLFLLLRNDRKFIQLHGTPGPLHAINEEQECDVQNPPDESSTSTSKPVWINFLCENYKTEYWYWEIVELSRKITQTALITLLGWGNALTVLFTIGMSVVFLMLHARHRPMKSTFEQWLQMFSLTAILANVLVATLDVPDQYEDKLTVALIVLNSLVIVIAVGK
;
A
#
# COMPACT_ATOMS: atom_id res chain seq x y z
N MET A 1 22.93 -5.00 6.79
CA MET A 1 22.30 -3.69 7.11
C MET A 1 23.18 -2.46 6.79
N ILE A 2 24.50 -2.60 6.61
CA ILE A 2 25.42 -1.48 6.30
C ILE A 2 25.38 -0.95 4.84
N PRO A 3 25.03 -1.73 3.77
CA PRO A 3 25.07 -1.18 2.41
C PRO A 3 23.91 -0.22 2.10
N CYS A 4 22.76 -0.37 2.75
CA CYS A 4 21.59 0.49 2.53
C CYS A 4 21.80 1.92 3.07
N THR A 5 22.52 2.06 4.18
CA THR A 5 22.81 3.38 4.76
C THR A 5 23.80 4.14 3.89
N LEU A 6 24.82 3.48 3.34
CA LEU A 6 25.78 4.08 2.41
C LEU A 6 25.14 4.54 1.10
N ILE A 7 24.22 3.76 0.54
CA ILE A 7 23.50 4.16 -0.68
C ILE A 7 22.59 5.36 -0.40
N SER A 8 21.92 5.39 0.76
CA SER A 8 21.07 6.51 1.15
C SER A 8 21.86 7.80 1.35
N THR A 9 23.06 7.74 1.94
CA THR A 9 23.89 8.93 2.17
C THR A 9 24.48 9.46 0.87
N LEU A 10 24.90 8.58 -0.04
CA LEU A 10 25.38 8.97 -1.38
C LEU A 10 24.27 9.63 -2.21
N PHE A 11 23.03 9.12 -2.15
CA PHE A 11 21.88 9.74 -2.80
C PHE A 11 21.57 11.13 -2.25
N ILE A 12 21.63 11.28 -0.92
CA ILE A 12 21.42 12.56 -0.24
C ILE A 12 22.52 13.56 -0.63
N ILE A 13 23.79 13.14 -0.67
CA ILE A 13 24.92 13.99 -1.06
C ILE A 13 24.79 14.42 -2.52
N TYR A 14 24.50 13.48 -3.44
CA TYR A 14 24.27 13.79 -4.85
C TYR A 14 23.09 14.76 -5.04
N TRP A 15 22.01 14.56 -4.29
CA TRP A 15 20.85 15.44 -4.30
C TRP A 15 21.18 16.85 -3.78
N ILE A 16 21.99 16.96 -2.73
CA ILE A 16 22.46 18.25 -2.19
C ILE A 16 23.37 18.97 -3.21
N LEU A 17 24.30 18.26 -3.85
CA LEU A 17 25.24 18.83 -4.82
C LEU A 17 24.52 19.30 -6.09
N THR A 18 23.62 18.50 -6.63
CA THR A 18 22.79 18.87 -7.79
C THR A 18 21.85 20.03 -7.46
N THR A 19 21.33 20.09 -6.24
CA THR A 19 20.52 21.21 -5.74
C THR A 19 21.35 22.48 -5.62
N ARG A 20 22.57 22.41 -5.07
CA ARG A 20 23.50 23.55 -4.96
C ARG A 20 23.95 24.07 -6.32
N TYR A 21 24.28 23.19 -7.26
CA TYR A 21 24.62 23.57 -8.63
C TYR A 21 23.47 24.31 -9.31
N LYS A 22 22.24 23.77 -9.20
CA LYS A 22 21.02 24.41 -9.72
C LYS A 22 20.63 25.70 -8.99
N TRP A 23 21.09 25.90 -7.76
CA TRP A 23 20.87 27.11 -6.96
C TRP A 23 21.83 28.23 -7.38
N LYS A 24 23.12 27.91 -7.58
CA LYS A 24 24.14 28.85 -8.08
C LYS A 24 23.80 29.38 -9.48
N ASN A 25 23.28 28.52 -10.36
CA ASN A 25 22.93 28.92 -11.73
C ASN A 25 21.60 29.71 -11.84
N ARG A 26 20.87 29.93 -10.73
CA ARG A 26 19.54 30.57 -10.71
C ARG A 26 19.51 31.96 -10.08
N PHE A 27 20.65 32.52 -9.68
CA PHE A 27 20.76 33.87 -9.10
C PHE A 27 20.45 35.03 -10.07
N ILE A 28 19.97 34.74 -11.29
CA ILE A 28 19.74 35.72 -12.36
C ILE A 28 18.26 36.16 -12.45
N ASN A 29 17.28 35.52 -11.78
CA ASN A 29 15.87 35.98 -11.76
C ASN A 29 15.13 35.63 -10.45
N PRO A 30 15.01 36.55 -9.45
CA PRO A 30 14.94 36.15 -8.05
C PRO A 30 13.56 36.01 -7.36
N SER A 31 12.44 36.60 -7.79
CA SER A 31 11.22 36.58 -6.94
C SER A 31 10.17 35.52 -7.35
N ALA A 32 9.65 35.57 -8.58
CA ALA A 32 8.62 34.63 -9.04
C ALA A 32 9.12 33.18 -9.20
N SER A 33 10.42 32.99 -9.47
CA SER A 33 11.05 31.68 -9.69
C SER A 33 11.31 30.91 -8.38
N ILE A 34 11.49 31.61 -7.26
CA ILE A 34 11.82 31.01 -5.96
C ILE A 34 10.56 30.40 -5.33
N ASP A 35 9.42 31.09 -5.37
CA ASP A 35 8.18 30.59 -4.77
C ASP A 35 7.56 29.43 -5.55
N SER A 36 7.67 29.45 -6.89
CA SER A 36 7.31 28.31 -7.73
C SER A 36 8.22 27.10 -7.45
N TYR A 37 9.53 27.32 -7.27
CA TYR A 37 10.47 26.26 -6.91
C TYR A 37 10.24 25.68 -5.52
N LYS A 38 10.02 26.52 -4.49
CA LYS A 38 9.70 26.08 -3.12
C LYS A 38 8.42 25.24 -3.08
N ARG A 39 7.37 25.67 -3.80
CA ARG A 39 6.13 24.90 -3.93
C ARG A 39 6.39 23.54 -4.58
N LYS A 40 7.08 23.50 -5.72
CA LYS A 40 7.42 22.25 -6.43
C LYS A 40 8.25 21.30 -5.56
N LEU A 41 9.22 21.84 -4.81
CA LEU A 41 10.04 21.07 -3.87
C LEU A 41 9.19 20.47 -2.75
N LYS A 42 8.29 21.25 -2.15
CA LYS A 42 7.36 20.79 -1.11
C LYS A 42 6.45 19.66 -1.63
N TYR A 43 5.86 19.81 -2.81
CA TYR A 43 5.00 18.78 -3.41
C TYR A 43 5.75 17.48 -3.71
N ASN A 44 6.97 17.58 -4.25
CA ASN A 44 7.79 16.41 -4.52
C ASN A 44 8.19 15.70 -3.22
N PHE A 45 8.59 16.47 -2.20
CA PHE A 45 8.92 15.90 -0.90
C PHE A 45 7.71 15.19 -0.26
N CYS A 46 6.54 15.83 -0.24
CA CYS A 46 5.32 15.21 0.27
C CYS A 46 4.95 13.93 -0.51
N THR A 47 5.09 13.95 -1.84
CA THR A 47 4.88 12.77 -2.69
C THR A 47 5.82 11.64 -2.30
N SER A 48 7.12 11.92 -2.22
CA SER A 48 8.11 10.91 -1.84
C SER A 48 7.83 10.33 -0.45
N VAL A 49 7.47 11.16 0.52
CA VAL A 49 7.11 10.70 1.87
C VAL A 49 5.89 9.78 1.83
N ILE A 50 4.82 10.16 1.13
CA ILE A 50 3.60 9.33 1.01
C ILE A 50 3.92 7.99 0.35
N VAL A 51 4.69 7.99 -0.74
CA VAL A 51 5.08 6.75 -1.44
C VAL A 51 5.94 5.86 -0.54
N ILE A 52 6.91 6.43 0.18
CA ILE A 52 7.74 5.66 1.13
C ILE A 52 6.86 5.05 2.21
N LEU A 53 5.98 5.85 2.83
CA LEU A 53 5.06 5.35 3.85
C LEU A 53 4.16 4.25 3.31
N PHE A 54 3.69 4.36 2.06
CA PHE A 54 2.86 3.35 1.42
C PHE A 54 3.64 2.04 1.17
N VAL A 55 4.88 2.13 0.70
CA VAL A 55 5.73 0.96 0.41
C VAL A 55 6.17 0.25 1.69
N THR A 56 6.49 0.99 2.75
CA THR A 56 6.89 0.39 4.04
C THR A 56 5.71 -0.13 4.86
N TYR A 57 4.49 0.24 4.48
CA TYR A 57 3.28 -0.05 5.25
C TYR A 57 3.04 -1.53 5.56
N PRO A 58 3.10 -2.47 4.59
CA PRO A 58 2.87 -3.88 4.87
C PRO A 58 3.89 -4.46 5.87
N SER A 59 5.16 -4.07 5.72
CA SER A 59 6.25 -4.56 6.59
C SER A 59 6.09 -4.05 8.02
N ILE A 60 5.85 -2.75 8.18
CA ILE A 60 5.65 -2.16 9.51
C ILE A 60 4.40 -2.73 10.18
N CYS A 61 3.28 -2.88 9.46
CA CYS A 61 2.08 -3.51 10.02
C CYS A 61 2.35 -4.94 10.51
N ASN A 62 3.10 -5.73 9.73
CA ASN A 62 3.48 -7.08 10.15
C ASN A 62 4.31 -7.08 11.45
N THR A 63 5.31 -6.20 11.57
CA THR A 63 6.08 -6.05 12.83
C THR A 63 5.20 -5.64 13.99
N VAL A 64 4.27 -4.69 13.77
CA VAL A 64 3.33 -4.23 14.81
C VAL A 64 2.45 -5.38 15.28
N PHE A 65 1.95 -6.22 14.37
CA PHE A 65 1.14 -7.39 14.75
C PHE A 65 1.96 -8.46 15.47
N GLN A 66 3.20 -8.71 15.06
CA GLN A 66 4.07 -9.70 15.73
C GLN A 66 4.37 -9.33 17.19
N LEU A 67 4.56 -8.04 17.49
CA LEU A 67 4.81 -7.53 18.84
C LEU A 67 3.54 -7.26 19.67
N HIS A 68 2.36 -7.53 19.11
CA HIS A 68 1.10 -7.25 19.79
C HIS A 68 0.85 -8.23 20.95
N PRO A 69 0.30 -7.80 22.09
CA PRO A 69 0.08 -8.68 23.25
C PRO A 69 -0.73 -9.96 22.96
N ALA A 70 -1.57 -9.94 21.93
CA ALA A 70 -2.36 -11.10 21.49
C ALA A 70 -1.49 -12.26 20.93
N THR A 71 -0.24 -12.01 20.56
CA THR A 71 0.70 -13.03 20.07
C THR A 71 1.48 -13.70 21.20
N CYS A 72 1.27 -13.30 22.45
CA CYS A 72 1.90 -13.90 23.62
C CYS A 72 1.22 -15.22 23.99
N GLU A 73 2.00 -16.29 24.08
CA GLU A 73 1.53 -17.63 24.46
C GLU A 73 2.08 -18.03 25.83
N THR A 74 1.24 -18.67 26.63
CA THR A 74 1.60 -19.15 27.97
C THR A 74 2.02 -20.61 27.92
N PHE A 75 3.23 -20.90 28.38
CA PHE A 75 3.77 -22.25 28.53
C PHE A 75 4.01 -22.54 30.01
N CYS A 76 3.44 -23.63 30.52
CA CYS A 76 3.66 -24.09 31.89
C CYS A 76 4.52 -25.34 31.86
N VAL A 77 5.59 -25.33 32.65
CA VAL A 77 6.57 -26.44 32.70
C VAL A 77 6.05 -27.59 33.59
N ASP A 78 5.15 -27.28 34.51
CA ASP A 78 4.57 -28.22 35.47
C ASP A 78 3.07 -28.46 35.24
N ILE A 79 2.63 -29.67 35.58
CA ILE A 79 1.23 -30.10 35.45
C ILE A 79 0.31 -29.29 36.39
N GLU A 80 0.86 -28.80 37.50
CA GLU A 80 0.15 -27.97 38.48
C GLU A 80 0.06 -26.49 38.08
N ASN A 81 0.69 -26.08 36.97
CA ASN A 81 0.72 -24.69 36.47
C ASN A 81 1.30 -23.65 37.46
N ASN A 82 2.19 -24.04 38.37
CA ASN A 82 2.86 -23.12 39.29
C ASN A 82 4.04 -22.39 38.61
N HIS A 83 4.61 -22.97 37.54
CA HIS A 83 5.74 -22.40 36.81
C HIS A 83 5.40 -22.15 35.33
N CYS A 84 4.67 -21.05 35.10
CA CYS A 84 4.29 -20.60 33.76
C CYS A 84 5.11 -19.40 33.28
N LYS A 85 5.57 -19.45 32.04
CA LYS A 85 6.17 -18.35 31.29
C LYS A 85 5.26 -17.91 30.15
N THR A 86 5.33 -16.63 29.82
CA THR A 86 4.55 -16.06 28.71
C THR A 86 5.53 -15.57 27.67
N LEU A 87 5.60 -16.26 26.54
CA LEU A 87 6.62 -16.08 25.52
C LEU A 87 5.99 -15.53 24.24
N LEU A 88 6.77 -14.77 23.48
CA LEU A 88 6.33 -14.19 22.22
C LEU A 88 6.29 -15.24 21.10
N ARG A 89 5.15 -15.43 20.40
CA ARG A 89 5.02 -16.46 19.35
C ARG A 89 6.04 -16.33 18.21
N SER A 90 6.44 -15.11 17.85
CA SER A 90 7.45 -14.91 16.80
C SER A 90 8.88 -15.18 17.25
N ASP A 91 9.13 -15.19 18.56
CA ASP A 91 10.44 -15.42 19.16
C ASP A 91 10.29 -15.91 20.60
N TYR A 92 10.36 -17.23 20.80
CA TYR A 92 10.14 -17.86 22.10
C TYR A 92 11.26 -17.60 23.12
N ASP A 93 12.34 -16.91 22.77
CA ASP A 93 13.37 -16.48 23.73
C ASP A 93 12.95 -15.24 24.52
N ILE A 94 11.90 -14.54 24.05
CA ILE A 94 11.46 -13.26 24.61
C ILE A 94 10.28 -13.45 25.56
N ASP A 95 10.47 -13.09 26.84
CA ASP A 95 9.41 -13.04 27.85
C ASP A 95 8.52 -11.79 27.66
N CYS A 96 7.21 -12.00 27.41
CA CYS A 96 6.24 -10.92 27.19
C CYS A 96 6.06 -9.97 28.39
N LYS A 97 6.53 -10.38 29.58
CA LYS A 97 6.52 -9.52 30.78
C LYS A 97 7.44 -8.31 30.63
N ASP A 98 8.54 -8.45 29.89
CA ASP A 98 9.51 -7.39 29.65
C ASP A 98 9.07 -6.43 28.54
N LEU A 99 8.05 -6.82 27.76
CA LEU A 99 7.54 -6.04 26.62
C LEU A 99 6.48 -4.99 26.99
N LYS A 100 6.17 -4.79 28.27
CA LYS A 100 5.08 -3.88 28.71
C LYS A 100 5.18 -2.47 28.11
N ILE A 101 6.38 -1.89 28.05
CA ILE A 101 6.59 -0.55 27.46
C ILE A 101 6.38 -0.61 25.94
N TYR A 102 6.85 -1.67 25.28
CA TYR A 102 6.68 -1.88 23.84
C TYR A 102 5.22 -2.10 23.46
N HIS A 103 4.40 -2.73 24.30
CA HIS A 103 2.97 -2.88 24.06
C HIS A 103 2.27 -1.51 23.94
N VAL A 104 2.66 -0.51 24.72
CA VAL A 104 2.13 0.86 24.58
C VAL A 104 2.46 1.44 23.20
N PHE A 105 3.72 1.30 22.76
CA PHE A 105 4.12 1.73 21.42
C PHE A 105 3.37 0.98 20.31
N VAL A 106 3.12 -0.32 20.49
CA VAL A 106 2.34 -1.13 19.55
C VAL A 106 0.90 -0.64 19.47
N TYR A 107 0.22 -0.36 20.58
CA TYR A 107 -1.14 0.20 20.54
C TYR A 107 -1.19 1.57 19.85
N ILE A 108 -0.20 2.43 20.10
CA ILE A 108 -0.07 3.72 19.40
C ILE A 108 0.13 3.50 17.90
N ALA A 109 1.01 2.58 17.50
CA ALA A 109 1.28 2.27 16.10
C ALA A 109 0.07 1.63 15.41
N MET A 110 -0.71 0.81 16.10
CA MET A 110 -1.98 0.25 15.61
C MET A 110 -2.97 1.37 15.24
N VAL A 111 -3.15 2.34 16.13
CA VAL A 111 -4.10 3.45 15.88
C VAL A 111 -3.56 4.40 14.81
N LEU A 112 -2.31 4.87 14.95
CA LEU A 112 -1.76 5.91 14.08
C LEU A 112 -1.40 5.39 12.69
N TYR A 113 -0.79 4.21 12.62
CA TYR A 113 -0.23 3.69 11.37
C TYR A 113 -1.17 2.65 10.76
N VAL A 114 -1.53 1.58 11.46
CA VAL A 114 -2.37 0.50 10.87
C VAL A 114 -3.77 0.99 10.48
N VAL A 115 -4.40 1.85 11.28
CA VAL A 115 -5.74 2.40 10.97
C VAL A 115 -5.66 3.83 10.41
N GLY A 116 -4.87 4.69 11.05
CA GLY A 116 -4.80 6.11 10.72
C GLY A 116 -4.28 6.38 9.31
N PHE A 117 -3.23 5.69 8.87
CA PHE A 117 -2.63 5.93 7.55
C PHE A 117 -3.59 5.59 6.39
N PRO A 118 -4.21 4.39 6.31
CA PRO A 118 -5.21 4.11 5.27
C PRO A 118 -6.39 5.07 5.29
N LEU A 119 -6.86 5.47 6.48
CA LEU A 119 -7.97 6.41 6.62
C LEU A 119 -7.60 7.80 6.10
N VAL A 120 -6.41 8.32 6.43
CA VAL A 120 -5.91 9.58 5.89
C VAL A 120 -5.80 9.50 4.37
N LEU A 121 -5.23 8.43 3.81
CA LEU A 121 -5.16 8.24 2.36
C LEU A 121 -6.54 8.24 1.72
N PHE A 122 -7.50 7.50 2.29
CA PHE A 122 -8.87 7.47 1.80
C PHE A 122 -9.54 8.85 1.82
N LEU A 123 -9.37 9.62 2.91
CA LEU A 123 -9.91 10.97 3.03
C LEU A 123 -9.27 11.93 2.03
N LEU A 124 -7.95 11.86 1.84
CA LEU A 124 -7.25 12.68 0.85
C LEU A 124 -7.73 12.37 -0.57
N LEU A 125 -7.84 11.09 -0.94
CA LEU A 125 -8.37 10.67 -2.24
C LEU A 125 -9.82 11.11 -2.44
N ARG A 126 -10.67 10.99 -1.40
CA ARG A 126 -12.07 11.42 -1.46
C ARG A 126 -12.19 12.93 -1.65
N ASN A 127 -11.36 13.72 -0.97
CA ASN A 127 -11.38 15.17 -1.08
C ASN A 127 -10.91 15.65 -2.47
N ASP A 128 -9.88 15.03 -3.03
CA ASP A 128 -9.43 15.31 -4.40
C ASP A 128 -10.54 15.00 -5.42
N ARG A 129 -11.21 13.87 -5.29
CA ARG A 129 -12.35 13.50 -6.15
C ARG A 129 -13.52 14.48 -6.05
N LYS A 130 -13.88 14.89 -4.84
CA LYS A 130 -14.93 15.89 -4.62
C LYS A 130 -14.56 17.23 -5.27
N PHE A 131 -13.31 17.67 -5.14
CA PHE A 131 -12.82 18.90 -5.76
C PHE A 131 -12.91 18.84 -7.29
N ILE A 132 -12.48 17.72 -7.90
CA ILE A 132 -12.59 17.50 -9.35
C ILE A 132 -14.04 17.51 -9.82
N GLN A 133 -14.96 16.90 -9.08
CA GLN A 133 -16.38 16.90 -9.43
C GLN A 133 -17.01 18.30 -9.33
N LEU A 134 -16.59 19.09 -8.33
CA LEU A 134 -17.12 20.44 -8.11
C LEU A 134 -16.63 21.45 -9.16
N HIS A 135 -15.38 21.32 -9.61
CA HIS A 135 -14.75 22.25 -10.57
C HIS A 135 -14.71 21.71 -12.01
N GLY A 136 -15.22 20.50 -12.26
CA GLY A 136 -15.01 19.74 -13.50
C GLY A 136 -16.17 19.67 -14.50
N THR A 137 -17.22 20.49 -14.39
CA THR A 137 -18.29 20.54 -15.41
C THR A 137 -18.09 21.66 -16.42
N PRO A 138 -17.90 21.35 -17.72
CA PRO A 138 -18.84 21.74 -18.75
C PRO A 138 -19.92 20.64 -18.81
N GLY A 139 -21.15 20.98 -18.42
CA GLY A 139 -22.28 20.06 -18.56
C GLY A 139 -22.59 19.78 -20.03
N PRO A 140 -23.17 18.62 -20.38
CA PRO A 140 -23.65 18.36 -21.72
C PRO A 140 -25.07 18.92 -21.87
N LEU A 141 -25.21 20.12 -22.43
CA LEU A 141 -26.44 20.47 -23.14
C LEU A 141 -26.22 21.64 -24.11
N HIS A 142 -26.72 21.41 -25.32
CA HIS A 142 -26.95 22.35 -26.41
C HIS A 142 -25.75 22.76 -27.28
N ALA A 143 -25.61 22.01 -28.38
CA ALA A 143 -25.29 22.59 -29.67
C ALA A 143 -26.25 23.76 -29.94
N ILE A 144 -25.72 24.98 -29.96
CA ILE A 144 -26.34 26.09 -30.70
C ILE A 144 -25.23 26.67 -31.55
N ASN A 145 -25.41 26.52 -32.86
CA ASN A 145 -24.68 27.27 -33.86
C ASN A 145 -24.96 28.75 -33.63
N GLU A 146 -23.93 29.57 -33.48
CA GLU A 146 -24.06 31.01 -33.75
C GLU A 146 -22.70 31.52 -34.22
N GLU A 147 -22.66 31.82 -35.51
CA GLU A 147 -21.64 32.64 -36.17
C GLU A 147 -21.69 34.04 -35.55
N GLN A 148 -20.58 34.53 -34.98
CA GLN A 148 -20.36 35.98 -34.92
C GLN A 148 -18.87 36.33 -34.83
N GLU A 149 -18.41 37.02 -35.86
CA GLU A 149 -17.11 37.65 -36.04
C GLU A 149 -17.12 39.07 -35.44
N CYS A 150 -16.10 39.44 -34.64
CA CYS A 150 -15.33 40.69 -34.72
C CYS A 150 -14.43 40.92 -33.47
N ASP A 151 -13.13 41.07 -33.75
CA ASP A 151 -12.06 41.85 -33.09
C ASP A 151 -12.11 42.23 -31.60
N VAL A 152 -11.03 41.89 -30.86
CA VAL A 152 -9.96 42.84 -30.45
C VAL A 152 -8.85 42.06 -29.72
N GLN A 153 -7.62 42.31 -30.17
CA GLN A 153 -6.33 41.84 -29.67
C GLN A 153 -6.20 41.76 -28.13
N ASN A 154 -5.93 40.56 -27.60
CA ASN A 154 -5.24 40.37 -26.31
C ASN A 154 -4.13 39.33 -26.52
N PRO A 155 -2.92 39.51 -25.93
CA PRO A 155 -1.85 38.53 -26.06
C PRO A 155 -2.27 37.19 -25.43
N PRO A 156 -1.76 36.05 -25.92
CA PRO A 156 -2.16 34.75 -25.42
C PRO A 156 -1.58 34.52 -24.03
N ASP A 157 -2.36 34.86 -23.00
CA ASP A 157 -2.19 34.29 -21.67
C ASP A 157 -2.71 32.83 -21.73
N GLU A 158 -1.89 31.95 -22.31
CA GLU A 158 -1.98 30.49 -22.11
C GLU A 158 -1.63 30.17 -20.65
N SER A 159 -2.51 30.56 -19.74
CA SER A 159 -2.59 30.03 -18.39
C SER A 159 -3.76 29.06 -18.30
N SER A 160 -3.74 28.05 -19.17
CA SER A 160 -4.33 26.76 -18.85
C SER A 160 -3.56 26.21 -17.64
N THR A 161 -3.92 26.69 -16.45
CA THR A 161 -3.50 26.13 -15.18
C THR A 161 -4.21 24.78 -15.06
N SER A 162 -3.72 23.81 -15.84
CA SER A 162 -3.91 22.39 -15.57
C SER A 162 -3.46 22.22 -14.12
N THR A 163 -4.42 22.17 -13.20
CA THR A 163 -4.13 21.97 -11.79
C THR A 163 -3.47 20.60 -11.73
N SER A 164 -2.15 20.59 -11.64
CA SER A 164 -1.36 19.38 -11.80
C SER A 164 -1.71 18.48 -10.63
N LYS A 165 -2.41 17.37 -10.92
CA LYS A 165 -2.77 16.39 -9.90
C LYS A 165 -1.49 16.00 -9.15
N PRO A 166 -1.52 15.93 -7.80
CA PRO A 166 -0.37 15.49 -7.03
C PRO A 166 0.12 14.13 -7.54
N VAL A 167 1.43 14.01 -7.75
CA VAL A 167 2.06 12.82 -8.35
C VAL A 167 1.71 11.53 -7.59
N TRP A 168 1.57 11.60 -6.26
CA TRP A 168 1.19 10.45 -5.43
C TRP A 168 -0.24 9.96 -5.68
N ILE A 169 -1.18 10.85 -6.05
CA ILE A 169 -2.55 10.45 -6.41
C ILE A 169 -2.53 9.69 -7.72
N ASN A 170 -1.72 10.17 -8.68
CA ASN A 170 -1.52 9.45 -9.92
C ASN A 170 -0.98 8.06 -9.61
N PHE A 171 0.12 7.95 -8.86
CA PHE A 171 0.72 6.66 -8.47
C PHE A 171 -0.30 5.67 -7.87
N LEU A 172 -1.14 6.10 -6.91
CA LEU A 172 -2.13 5.21 -6.28
C LEU A 172 -3.30 4.82 -7.21
N CYS A 173 -3.72 5.71 -8.10
CA CYS A 173 -4.88 5.51 -8.97
C CYS A 173 -4.52 5.10 -10.41
N GLU A 174 -3.23 5.01 -10.76
CA GLU A 174 -2.76 4.85 -12.15
C GLU A 174 -3.30 3.56 -12.79
N ASN A 175 -3.32 2.48 -12.01
CA ASN A 175 -3.72 1.15 -12.48
C ASN A 175 -5.23 0.93 -12.48
N TYR A 176 -6.01 1.80 -11.81
CA TYR A 176 -7.44 1.60 -11.58
C TYR A 176 -8.32 2.51 -12.42
N LYS A 177 -9.45 1.99 -12.89
CA LYS A 177 -10.47 2.81 -13.57
C LYS A 177 -10.94 3.94 -12.66
N THR A 178 -11.34 5.06 -13.26
CA THR A 178 -11.76 6.28 -12.58
C THR A 178 -12.89 6.06 -11.55
N GLU A 179 -13.79 5.12 -11.84
CA GLU A 179 -14.91 4.71 -10.97
C GLU A 179 -14.45 3.98 -9.69
N TYR A 180 -13.33 3.26 -9.76
CA TYR A 180 -12.77 2.44 -8.69
C TYR A 180 -11.54 3.12 -8.03
N TRP A 181 -11.61 4.43 -7.84
CA TRP A 181 -10.51 5.24 -7.29
C TRP A 181 -10.06 4.85 -5.88
N TYR A 182 -10.94 4.22 -5.10
CA TYR A 182 -10.66 3.78 -3.73
C TYR A 182 -10.10 2.36 -3.66
N TRP A 183 -9.94 1.67 -4.81
CA TRP A 183 -9.63 0.25 -4.84
C TRP A 183 -8.25 -0.09 -4.28
N GLU A 184 -7.27 0.82 -4.41
CA GLU A 184 -5.97 0.63 -3.78
C GLU A 184 -6.08 0.52 -2.26
N ILE A 185 -6.98 1.29 -1.63
CA ILE A 185 -7.25 1.21 -0.19
C ILE A 185 -7.94 -0.12 0.17
N VAL A 186 -8.81 -0.62 -0.71
CA VAL A 186 -9.45 -1.94 -0.54
C VAL A 186 -8.41 -3.05 -0.61
N GLU A 187 -7.49 -3.02 -1.57
CA GLU A 187 -6.36 -3.96 -1.66
C GLU A 187 -5.42 -3.86 -0.46
N LEU A 188 -5.14 -2.65 0.00
CA LEU A 188 -4.34 -2.42 1.20
C LEU A 188 -5.01 -3.03 2.44
N SER A 189 -6.31 -2.79 2.62
CA SER A 189 -7.08 -3.33 3.75
C SER A 189 -7.13 -4.85 3.75
N ARG A 190 -7.26 -5.47 2.57
CA ARG A 190 -7.21 -6.93 2.40
C ARG A 190 -5.91 -7.50 2.92
N LYS A 191 -4.78 -6.97 2.43
CA LYS A 191 -3.43 -7.44 2.78
C LYS A 191 -3.25 -7.40 4.30
N ILE A 192 -3.58 -6.27 4.93
CA ILE A 192 -3.40 -6.10 6.36
C ILE A 192 -4.35 -6.95 7.19
N THR A 193 -5.62 -7.06 6.80
CA THR A 193 -6.58 -7.89 7.54
C THR A 193 -6.16 -9.35 7.51
N GLN A 194 -5.69 -9.84 6.36
CA GLN A 194 -5.20 -11.21 6.21
C GLN A 194 -3.93 -11.44 7.03
N THR A 195 -2.97 -10.50 7.01
CA THR A 195 -1.79 -10.57 7.88
C THR A 195 -2.19 -10.56 9.36
N ALA A 196 -3.10 -9.68 9.78
CA ALA A 196 -3.56 -9.58 11.16
C ALA A 196 -4.23 -10.87 11.65
N LEU A 197 -5.09 -11.48 10.83
CA LEU A 197 -5.74 -12.76 11.16
C LEU A 197 -4.70 -13.84 11.47
N ILE A 198 -3.75 -14.05 10.55
CA ILE A 198 -2.75 -15.12 10.68
C ILE A 198 -1.80 -14.85 11.85
N THR A 199 -1.33 -13.61 11.99
CA THR A 199 -0.30 -13.26 13.00
C THR A 199 -0.87 -13.19 14.42
N LEU A 200 -1.99 -12.48 14.61
CA LEU A 200 -2.56 -12.24 15.94
C LEU A 200 -3.23 -13.49 16.49
N LEU A 201 -4.10 -14.13 15.70
CA LEU A 201 -4.90 -15.26 16.17
C LEU A 201 -4.13 -16.59 16.08
N GLY A 202 -3.07 -16.64 15.27
CA GLY A 202 -2.27 -17.83 15.04
C GLY A 202 -2.94 -18.81 14.09
N TRP A 203 -2.11 -19.57 13.37
CA TRP A 203 -2.58 -20.55 12.38
C TRP A 203 -3.27 -21.76 13.02
N GLY A 204 -2.91 -22.13 14.26
CA GLY A 204 -3.50 -23.27 14.95
C GLY A 204 -4.98 -23.10 15.35
N ASN A 205 -5.54 -21.89 15.23
CA ASN A 205 -6.94 -21.63 15.53
C ASN A 205 -7.82 -21.84 14.28
N ALA A 206 -8.77 -22.76 14.36
CA ALA A 206 -9.70 -23.09 13.26
C ALA A 206 -10.49 -21.88 12.74
N LEU A 207 -10.83 -20.92 13.60
CA LEU A 207 -11.49 -19.68 13.19
C LEU A 207 -10.57 -18.81 12.32
N THR A 208 -9.28 -18.74 12.64
CA THR A 208 -8.29 -18.02 11.82
C THR A 208 -8.25 -18.58 10.41
N VAL A 209 -8.20 -19.91 10.31
CA VAL A 209 -8.19 -20.64 9.04
C VAL A 209 -9.45 -20.33 8.24
N LEU A 210 -10.63 -20.48 8.87
CA LEU A 210 -11.92 -20.24 8.23
C LEU A 210 -12.04 -18.79 7.73
N PHE A 211 -11.72 -17.81 8.56
CA PHE A 211 -11.78 -16.40 8.17
C PHE A 211 -10.76 -16.05 7.08
N THR A 212 -9.57 -16.65 7.09
CA THR A 212 -8.54 -16.42 6.07
C THR A 212 -8.98 -16.95 4.69
N ILE A 213 -9.55 -18.16 4.64
CA ILE A 213 -10.12 -18.72 3.41
C ILE A 213 -11.31 -17.87 2.95
N GLY A 214 -12.26 -17.58 3.84
CA GLY A 214 -13.45 -16.79 3.54
C GLY A 214 -13.10 -15.42 2.96
N MET A 215 -12.15 -14.71 3.57
CA MET A 215 -11.65 -13.43 3.05
C MET A 215 -10.99 -13.58 1.68
N SER A 216 -10.18 -14.62 1.47
CA SER A 216 -9.54 -14.87 0.16
C SER A 216 -10.59 -15.08 -0.94
N VAL A 217 -11.65 -15.85 -0.67
CA VAL A 217 -12.76 -16.08 -1.61
C VAL A 217 -13.55 -14.80 -1.87
N VAL A 218 -13.91 -14.04 -0.83
CA VAL A 218 -14.64 -12.77 -0.98
C VAL A 218 -13.87 -11.79 -1.87
N PHE A 219 -12.57 -11.64 -1.65
CA PHE A 219 -11.77 -10.73 -2.48
C PHE A 219 -11.57 -11.23 -3.91
N LEU A 220 -11.45 -12.54 -4.13
CA LEU A 220 -11.46 -13.11 -5.49
C LEU A 220 -12.78 -12.79 -6.22
N MET A 221 -13.92 -12.94 -5.54
CA MET A 221 -15.23 -12.59 -6.08
C MET A 221 -15.38 -11.10 -6.36
N LEU A 222 -14.91 -10.24 -5.46
CA LEU A 222 -14.93 -8.79 -5.65
C LEU A 222 -14.13 -8.37 -6.89
N HIS A 223 -12.94 -8.93 -7.10
CA HIS A 223 -12.14 -8.67 -8.30
C HIS A 223 -12.80 -9.21 -9.57
N ALA A 224 -13.39 -10.40 -9.52
CA ALA A 224 -14.11 -10.98 -10.65
C ALA A 224 -15.32 -10.12 -11.06
N ARG A 225 -16.05 -9.57 -10.07
CA ARG A 225 -17.27 -8.79 -10.24
C ARG A 225 -17.01 -7.36 -10.71
N HIS A 226 -16.09 -6.65 -10.04
CA HIS A 226 -15.89 -5.21 -10.27
C HIS A 226 -14.89 -4.92 -11.39
N ARG A 227 -13.95 -5.83 -11.65
CA ARG A 227 -12.87 -5.66 -12.63
C ARG A 227 -12.25 -4.24 -12.60
N PRO A 228 -11.61 -3.88 -11.48
CA PRO A 228 -11.20 -2.51 -11.18
C PRO A 228 -10.02 -2.02 -12.04
N MET A 229 -9.21 -2.93 -12.60
CA MET A 229 -7.99 -2.59 -13.34
C MET A 229 -8.32 -1.96 -14.71
N LYS A 230 -7.49 -1.01 -15.16
CA LYS A 230 -7.62 -0.42 -16.51
C LYS A 230 -7.21 -1.41 -17.60
N SER A 231 -6.05 -2.05 -17.42
CA SER A 231 -5.52 -3.02 -18.36
C SER A 231 -6.13 -4.39 -18.13
N THR A 232 -6.57 -5.05 -19.21
CA THR A 232 -7.06 -6.44 -19.14
C THR A 232 -5.98 -7.38 -18.65
N PHE A 233 -4.71 -7.11 -18.98
CA PHE A 233 -3.58 -7.90 -18.52
C PHE A 233 -3.40 -7.83 -17.01
N GLU A 234 -3.37 -6.62 -16.44
CA GLU A 234 -3.25 -6.41 -15.00
C GLU A 234 -4.43 -7.04 -14.26
N GLN A 235 -5.63 -6.98 -14.85
CA GLN A 235 -6.80 -7.66 -14.30
C GLN A 235 -6.59 -9.18 -14.20
N TRP A 236 -6.08 -9.81 -15.25
CA TRP A 236 -5.78 -11.24 -15.24
C TRP A 236 -4.67 -11.58 -14.25
N LEU A 237 -3.59 -10.80 -14.24
CA LEU A 237 -2.47 -10.99 -13.32
C LEU A 237 -2.94 -10.95 -11.86
N GLN A 238 -3.78 -9.97 -11.51
CA GLN A 238 -4.37 -9.85 -10.19
C GLN A 238 -5.27 -11.04 -9.84
N MET A 239 -6.10 -11.51 -10.78
CA MET A 239 -6.96 -12.68 -10.58
C MET A 239 -6.15 -13.96 -10.36
N PHE A 240 -5.07 -14.17 -11.14
CA PHE A 240 -4.16 -15.30 -10.95
C PHE A 240 -3.46 -15.22 -9.60
N SER A 241 -2.98 -14.04 -9.20
CA SER A 241 -2.35 -13.84 -7.90
C SER A 241 -3.30 -14.17 -6.74
N LEU A 242 -4.55 -13.71 -6.78
CA LEU A 242 -5.55 -14.02 -5.75
C LEU A 242 -5.89 -15.51 -5.71
N THR A 243 -5.94 -16.16 -6.87
CA THR A 243 -6.17 -17.61 -6.97
C THR A 243 -4.99 -18.40 -6.40
N ALA A 244 -3.76 -17.97 -6.67
CA ALA A 244 -2.55 -18.57 -6.11
C ALA A 244 -2.50 -18.40 -4.58
N ILE A 245 -2.87 -17.23 -4.05
CA ILE A 245 -2.99 -17.00 -2.61
C ILE A 245 -4.03 -17.95 -1.99
N LEU A 246 -5.21 -18.09 -2.61
CA LEU A 246 -6.24 -19.03 -2.14
C LEU A 246 -5.71 -20.48 -2.14
N ALA A 247 -5.02 -20.90 -3.21
CA ALA A 247 -4.41 -22.22 -3.28
C ALA A 247 -3.35 -22.45 -2.19
N ASN A 248 -2.46 -21.47 -1.96
CA ASN A 248 -1.46 -21.53 -0.88
C ASN A 248 -2.14 -21.68 0.49
N VAL A 249 -3.19 -20.89 0.76
CA VAL A 249 -3.95 -20.98 2.03
C VAL A 249 -4.61 -22.34 2.15
N LEU A 250 -5.26 -22.86 1.11
CA LEU A 250 -5.91 -24.17 1.15
C LEU A 250 -4.92 -25.31 1.40
N VAL A 251 -3.78 -25.33 0.71
CA VAL A 251 -2.75 -26.36 0.93
C VAL A 251 -2.21 -26.28 2.36
N ALA A 252 -1.99 -25.09 2.90
CA ALA A 252 -1.53 -24.90 4.28
C ALA A 252 -2.54 -25.39 5.35
N THR A 253 -3.78 -25.69 4.97
CA THR A 253 -4.82 -26.23 5.87
C THR A 253 -5.00 -27.74 5.77
N LEU A 254 -4.42 -28.36 4.75
CA LEU A 254 -4.53 -29.80 4.56
C LEU A 254 -3.43 -30.48 5.39
N ASP A 255 -3.83 -31.48 6.19
CA ASP A 255 -2.88 -32.45 6.76
C ASP A 255 -2.45 -33.41 5.65
N VAL A 256 -1.43 -33.01 4.90
CA VAL A 256 -0.90 -33.77 3.76
C VAL A 256 0.00 -34.89 4.27
N PRO A 257 -0.21 -36.16 3.85
CA PRO A 257 0.74 -37.23 4.13
C PRO A 257 2.11 -36.95 3.50
N ASP A 258 3.20 -37.26 4.20
CA ASP A 258 4.59 -36.96 3.81
C ASP A 258 4.92 -37.31 2.35
N GLN A 259 4.34 -38.37 1.80
CA GLN A 259 4.55 -38.80 0.41
C GLN A 259 4.12 -37.76 -0.65
N TYR A 260 3.21 -36.84 -0.31
CA TYR A 260 2.69 -35.81 -1.21
C TYR A 260 3.19 -34.39 -0.89
N GLU A 261 3.86 -34.20 0.25
CA GLU A 261 4.33 -32.88 0.72
C GLU A 261 5.29 -32.23 -0.28
N ASP A 262 6.31 -32.98 -0.72
CA ASP A 262 7.29 -32.51 -1.71
C ASP A 262 6.63 -32.13 -3.05
N LYS A 263 5.68 -32.97 -3.50
CA LYS A 263 4.98 -32.76 -4.78
C LYS A 263 4.10 -31.52 -4.75
N LEU A 264 3.38 -31.31 -3.65
CA LEU A 264 2.54 -30.13 -3.47
C LEU A 264 3.39 -28.87 -3.33
N THR A 265 4.50 -28.93 -2.59
CA THR A 265 5.44 -27.81 -2.45
C THR A 265 6.00 -27.39 -3.81
N VAL A 266 6.47 -28.35 -4.63
CA VAL A 266 6.94 -28.07 -5.99
C VAL A 266 5.82 -27.48 -6.85
N ALA A 267 4.60 -28.04 -6.79
CA ALA A 267 3.46 -27.52 -7.54
C ALA A 267 3.12 -26.07 -7.16
N LEU A 268 3.16 -25.72 -5.87
CA LEU A 268 2.96 -24.35 -5.39
C LEU A 268 4.07 -23.42 -5.87
N ILE A 269 5.33 -23.84 -5.81
CA ILE A 269 6.44 -23.04 -6.34
C ILE A 269 6.22 -22.75 -7.82
N VAL A 270 5.90 -23.78 -8.62
CA VAL A 270 5.60 -23.62 -10.05
C VAL A 270 4.43 -22.67 -10.28
N LEU A 271 3.34 -22.78 -9.50
CA LEU A 271 2.18 -21.90 -9.60
C LEU A 271 2.56 -20.43 -9.33
N ASN A 272 3.31 -20.16 -8.26
CA ASN A 272 3.73 -18.80 -7.92
C ASN A 272 4.74 -18.24 -8.94
N SER A 273 5.66 -19.07 -9.45
CA SER A 273 6.59 -18.70 -10.51
C SER A 273 5.88 -18.42 -11.84
N LEU A 274 4.83 -19.16 -12.18
CA LEU A 274 4.04 -18.91 -13.39
C LEU A 274 3.43 -17.49 -13.38
N VAL A 275 2.94 -17.03 -12.23
CA VAL A 275 2.43 -15.64 -12.09
C VAL A 275 3.53 -14.62 -12.41
N ILE A 276 4.77 -14.86 -11.95
CA ILE A 276 5.92 -13.99 -12.24
C ILE A 276 6.28 -14.05 -13.74
N VAL A 277 6.31 -15.23 -14.34
CA VAL A 277 6.60 -15.41 -15.78
C VAL A 277 5.56 -14.70 -16.63
N ILE A 278 4.27 -14.81 -16.28
CA ILE A 278 3.20 -14.08 -16.95
C ILE A 278 3.39 -12.56 -16.80
N ALA A 279 3.85 -12.09 -15.65
CA ALA A 279 4.13 -10.68 -15.40
C ALA A 279 5.32 -10.13 -16.20
N VAL A 280 6.40 -10.92 -16.33
CA VAL A 280 7.67 -10.51 -16.97
C VAL A 280 7.69 -10.79 -18.48
N GLY A 281 6.93 -11.78 -18.94
CA GLY A 281 6.86 -12.19 -20.35
C GLY A 281 6.07 -11.22 -21.26
N LYS A 282 5.88 -9.98 -20.83
CA LYS A 282 5.24 -8.91 -21.58
C LYS A 282 6.12 -7.67 -21.64
#